data_AF-A0A937Q0E6-F1
#
_entry.id   AF-A0A937Q0E6-F1
#
_cell.length_a   1.000
_cell.length_b   1.000
_cell.length_c   1.000
_cell.angle_alpha   90.00
_cell.angle_beta   90.00
_cell.angle_gamma   90.00
#
_symmetry.space_group_name_H-M   'P 1'
#
loop_
_entity.id
_entity.type
_entity.pdbx_description
1 polymer ?
#
loop_
_entity_poly.entity_id
_entity_poly.type
_entity_poly.pdbx_seq_one_letter_code
_entity_poly.pdbx_strand_id
1 'polypeptide(L)'
;MIDKTQLKLFVQKTLGCNCPEEVFEHIDCRADVNLDAEIALDYEINIGNRLLIFAASIDQADSIRPILSQLVRAGIKKRDREGFNRFRLVLLTKRPGRLAKEAFEVFDSLGVDEKAHLHVIRRLPDM
;
A
#
# COMPACT_ATOMS: atom_id res chain seq x y z
N MET A 1 -4.24 -5.41 -17.23
CA MET A 1 -3.44 -6.47 -16.59
C MET A 1 -2.14 -5.82 -16.15
N ILE A 2 -1.77 -5.88 -14.87
CA ILE A 2 -0.51 -5.30 -14.41
C ILE A 2 0.63 -6.17 -14.95
N ASP A 3 1.62 -5.54 -15.58
CA ASP A 3 2.82 -6.23 -16.03
C ASP A 3 3.63 -6.73 -14.83
N LYS A 4 3.86 -8.05 -14.75
CA LYS A 4 4.58 -8.71 -13.65
C LYS A 4 6.02 -8.18 -13.50
N THR A 5 6.69 -7.87 -14.59
CA THR A 5 8.05 -7.32 -14.57
C THR A 5 8.05 -5.92 -13.97
N GLN A 6 7.09 -5.08 -14.37
CA GLN A 6 6.92 -3.74 -13.80
C GLN A 6 6.56 -3.79 -12.32
N LEU A 7 5.66 -4.69 -11.91
CA LEU A 7 5.33 -4.87 -10.50
C LEU A 7 6.52 -5.35 -9.68
N LYS A 8 7.31 -6.29 -10.20
CA LYS A 8 8.56 -6.76 -9.54
C LYS A 8 9.53 -5.60 -9.35
N LEU A 9 9.76 -4.81 -10.39
CA LEU A 9 10.63 -3.63 -10.31
C LEU A 9 10.10 -2.63 -9.29
N PHE A 10 8.80 -2.33 -9.30
CA PHE A 10 8.18 -1.46 -8.31
C PHE A 10 8.39 -1.95 -6.88
N VAL A 11 8.13 -3.23 -6.62
CA VAL A 11 8.26 -3.82 -5.28
C VAL A 11 9.71 -3.86 -4.80
N GLN A 12 10.64 -4.22 -5.66
CA GLN A 12 12.05 -4.37 -5.29
C GLN A 12 12.80 -3.03 -5.26
N LYS A 13 12.56 -2.15 -6.24
CA LYS A 13 13.31 -0.89 -6.40
C LYS A 13 12.63 0.30 -5.73
N THR A 14 11.30 0.34 -5.68
CA THR A 14 10.56 1.46 -5.11
C THR A 14 10.13 1.20 -3.67
N LEU A 15 9.59 0.01 -3.38
CA LEU A 15 9.17 -0.36 -2.02
C LEU A 15 10.31 -0.95 -1.18
N GLY A 16 11.45 -1.27 -1.80
CA GLY A 16 12.62 -1.83 -1.11
C GLY A 16 12.39 -3.25 -0.56
N CYS A 17 11.48 -4.06 -1.14
CA CYS A 17 11.38 -5.46 -0.76
C CYS A 17 12.49 -6.29 -1.40
N ASN A 18 13.25 -7.04 -0.59
CA ASN A 18 14.17 -8.07 -1.07
C ASN A 18 13.47 -9.43 -1.25
N CYS A 19 12.25 -9.41 -1.77
CA CYS A 19 11.42 -10.59 -2.00
C CYS A 19 12.14 -11.52 -3.03
N PRO A 20 12.32 -12.82 -2.74
CA PRO A 20 12.86 -13.80 -3.70
C PRO A 20 12.00 -13.91 -4.96
N GLU A 21 12.59 -14.40 -6.07
CA GLU A 21 11.90 -14.46 -7.36
C GLU A 21 10.65 -15.34 -7.34
N GLU A 22 10.72 -16.49 -6.64
CA GLU A 22 9.62 -17.43 -6.45
C GLU A 22 8.36 -16.79 -5.85
N VAL A 23 8.52 -15.74 -5.03
CA VAL A 23 7.37 -15.02 -4.42
C VAL A 23 6.55 -14.32 -5.49
N PHE A 24 7.15 -13.91 -6.62
CA PHE A 24 6.45 -13.27 -7.73
C PHE A 24 5.81 -14.28 -8.70
N GLU A 25 5.98 -15.59 -8.51
CA GLU A 25 5.28 -16.61 -9.32
C GLU A 25 3.76 -16.54 -9.14
N HIS A 26 3.31 -16.18 -7.94
CA HIS A 26 1.91 -15.98 -7.62
C HIS A 26 1.65 -14.50 -7.29
N ILE A 27 0.93 -13.83 -8.17
CA ILE A 27 0.48 -12.46 -7.96
C ILE A 27 -1.03 -12.43 -8.19
N ASP A 28 -1.76 -11.98 -7.17
CA ASP A 28 -3.16 -11.61 -7.31
C ASP A 28 -3.29 -10.09 -7.13
N CYS A 29 -4.03 -9.46 -8.03
CA CYS A 29 -4.20 -8.02 -8.07
C CYS A 29 -5.66 -7.69 -8.31
N ARG A 30 -6.26 -7.01 -7.35
CA ARG A 30 -7.64 -6.57 -7.40
C ARG A 30 -7.67 -5.05 -7.44
N ALA A 31 -8.34 -4.50 -8.45
CA ALA A 31 -8.56 -3.07 -8.57
C ALA A 31 -9.87 -2.65 -7.91
N ASP A 32 -10.00 -1.37 -7.58
CA ASP A 32 -11.23 -0.73 -7.11
C ASP A 32 -11.88 -1.47 -5.91
N VAL A 33 -11.06 -1.78 -4.90
CA VAL A 33 -11.48 -2.56 -3.74
C VAL A 33 -12.04 -1.63 -2.67
N ASN A 34 -13.35 -1.69 -2.44
CA ASN A 34 -13.99 -0.96 -1.35
C ASN A 34 -13.68 -1.63 -0.01
N LEU A 35 -13.06 -0.89 0.91
CA LEU A 35 -12.84 -1.33 2.29
C LEU A 35 -14.03 -0.98 3.17
N ASP A 36 -14.66 0.18 2.91
CA ASP A 36 -15.95 0.59 3.47
C ASP A 36 -16.69 1.54 2.50
N ALA A 37 -17.66 2.31 3.02
CA ALA A 37 -18.45 3.26 2.23
C ALA A 37 -17.69 4.49 1.72
N GLU A 38 -16.58 4.89 2.37
CA GLU A 38 -15.84 6.12 2.08
C GLU A 38 -14.39 5.86 1.63
N ILE A 39 -13.88 4.64 1.85
CA ILE A 39 -12.51 4.28 1.53
C ILE A 39 -12.46 3.12 0.53
N ALA A 40 -11.87 3.42 -0.63
CA ALA A 40 -11.51 2.46 -1.64
C ALA A 40 -9.98 2.40 -1.84
N LEU A 41 -9.50 1.21 -2.19
CA LEU A 41 -8.16 1.00 -2.70
C LEU A 41 -8.19 1.08 -4.22
N ASP A 42 -7.20 1.75 -4.79
CA ASP A 42 -6.92 1.63 -6.23
C ASP A 42 -6.50 0.19 -6.52
N TYR A 43 -5.66 -0.39 -5.66
CA TYR A 43 -5.20 -1.78 -5.77
C TYR A 43 -5.02 -2.46 -4.41
N GLU A 44 -5.51 -3.69 -4.31
CA GLU A 44 -5.06 -4.70 -3.34
C GLU A 44 -4.20 -5.72 -4.09
N ILE A 45 -2.94 -5.90 -3.66
CA ILE A 45 -1.98 -6.77 -4.33
C ILE A 45 -1.44 -7.79 -3.32
N ASN A 46 -1.61 -9.06 -3.65
CA ASN A 46 -1.00 -10.19 -2.97
C ASN A 46 0.18 -10.69 -3.80
N ILE A 47 1.36 -10.77 -3.18
CA ILE A 47 2.56 -11.34 -3.80
C ILE A 47 3.00 -12.55 -2.97
N GLY A 48 2.86 -13.73 -3.58
CA GLY A 48 3.30 -15.02 -3.06
C GLY A 48 2.70 -15.41 -1.71
N ASN A 49 1.53 -14.88 -1.34
CA ASN A 49 0.92 -15.02 0.00
C ASN A 49 1.86 -14.58 1.14
N ARG A 50 2.85 -13.74 0.84
CA ARG A 50 3.84 -13.26 1.80
C ARG A 50 3.79 -11.75 1.98
N LEU A 51 3.54 -11.01 0.90
CA LEU A 51 3.51 -9.56 0.90
C LEU A 51 2.11 -9.09 0.47
N LEU A 52 1.46 -8.36 1.37
CA LEU A 52 0.22 -7.64 1.10
C LEU A 52 0.55 -6.17 0.82
N ILE A 53 0.05 -5.64 -0.29
CA ILE A 53 0.19 -4.23 -0.64
C ILE A 53 -1.21 -3.64 -0.82
N PHE A 54 -1.47 -2.53 -0.12
CA PHE A 54 -2.59 -1.65 -0.41
C PHE A 54 -2.07 -0.41 -1.10
N ALA A 55 -2.68 -0.03 -2.22
CA ALA A 55 -2.42 1.22 -2.91
C ALA A 55 -3.71 2.06 -2.96
N ALA A 56 -3.63 3.32 -2.53
CA ALA A 56 -4.76 4.23 -2.51
C ALA A 56 -4.36 5.65 -2.90
N SER A 57 -5.16 6.26 -3.78
CA SER A 57 -5.04 7.66 -4.17
C SER A 57 -5.65 8.56 -3.11
N ILE A 58 -4.92 9.59 -2.68
CA ILE A 58 -5.34 10.47 -1.59
C ILE A 58 -5.42 11.95 -1.98
N ASP A 59 -5.39 12.26 -3.27
CA ASP A 59 -5.38 13.64 -3.76
C ASP A 59 -6.69 14.42 -3.51
N GLN A 60 -7.80 13.72 -3.28
CA GLN A 60 -9.12 14.30 -2.99
C GLN A 60 -9.49 14.26 -1.50
N ALA A 61 -8.59 13.78 -0.64
CA ALA A 61 -8.87 13.68 0.78
C ALA A 61 -8.78 15.06 1.46
N ASP A 62 -9.85 15.45 2.16
CA ASP A 62 -9.86 16.66 3.01
C ASP A 62 -8.94 16.50 4.23
N SER A 63 -8.81 15.27 4.75
CA SER A 63 -7.90 14.94 5.85
C SER A 63 -7.30 13.54 5.67
N ILE A 64 -5.97 13.45 5.78
CA ILE A 64 -5.26 12.17 5.63
C ILE A 64 -5.35 11.30 6.88
N ARG A 65 -5.43 11.88 8.08
CA ARG A 65 -5.37 11.14 9.34
C ARG A 65 -6.44 10.04 9.47
N PRO A 66 -7.74 10.29 9.29
CA PRO A 66 -8.76 9.25 9.43
C PRO A 66 -8.58 8.16 8.37
N ILE A 67 -8.35 8.55 7.11
CA ILE A 67 -8.17 7.64 5.98
C ILE A 67 -6.96 6.73 6.20
N LEU A 68 -5.81 7.30 6.54
CA LEU A 68 -4.58 6.57 6.78
C LEU A 68 -4.72 5.60 7.97
N SER A 69 -5.32 6.05 9.07
CA SER A 69 -5.56 5.19 10.24
C SER A 69 -6.41 3.98 9.88
N GLN A 70 -7.43 4.17 9.05
CA GLN A 70 -8.31 3.10 8.62
C GLN A 70 -7.62 2.15 7.64
N LEU A 71 -6.91 2.67 6.64
CA LEU A 71 -6.13 1.87 5.67
C LEU A 71 -5.10 0.99 6.38
N VAL A 72 -4.37 1.54 7.35
CA VAL A 72 -3.36 0.80 8.12
C VAL A 72 -4.00 -0.30 8.94
N ARG A 73 -5.08 0.00 9.69
CA ARG A 73 -5.78 -0.99 10.51
C ARG A 73 -6.39 -2.10 9.66
N ALA A 74 -7.01 -1.75 8.53
CA ALA A 74 -7.58 -2.72 7.61
C ALA A 74 -6.50 -3.63 7.02
N GLY A 75 -5.38 -3.06 6.58
CA GLY A 75 -4.25 -3.79 6.01
C GLY A 75 -3.59 -4.73 7.02
N ILE A 76 -3.33 -4.28 8.25
CA ILE A 76 -2.79 -5.13 9.33
C ILE A 76 -3.77 -6.25 9.68
N LYS A 77 -5.05 -5.93 9.87
CA LYS A 77 -6.08 -6.94 10.17
C LYS A 77 -6.14 -8.01 9.08
N LYS A 78 -6.10 -7.60 7.80
CA LYS A 78 -6.08 -8.53 6.68
C LYS A 78 -4.79 -9.35 6.63
N ARG A 79 -3.62 -8.69 6.80
CA ARG A 79 -2.30 -9.32 6.87
C ARG A 79 -2.31 -10.46 7.88
N ASP A 80 -2.72 -10.18 9.10
CA ASP A 80 -2.69 -11.13 10.21
C ASP A 80 -3.71 -12.26 10.03
N ARG A 81 -4.91 -11.93 9.56
CA ARG A 81 -5.97 -12.93 9.31
C ARG A 81 -5.62 -13.90 8.19
N GLU A 82 -4.98 -13.42 7.13
CA GLU A 82 -4.67 -14.22 5.93
C GLU A 82 -3.24 -14.77 5.94
N GLY A 83 -2.47 -14.51 7.01
CA GLY A 83 -1.14 -15.10 7.21
C GLY A 83 -0.02 -14.46 6.40
N PHE A 84 -0.21 -13.25 5.88
CA PHE A 84 0.84 -12.52 5.18
C PHE A 84 1.98 -12.14 6.14
N ASN A 85 3.23 -12.21 5.66
CA ASN A 85 4.39 -11.86 6.48
C ASN A 85 4.60 -10.35 6.59
N ARG A 86 4.34 -9.58 5.53
CA ARG A 86 4.56 -8.12 5.50
C ARG A 86 3.37 -7.41 4.89
N PHE A 87 3.12 -6.21 5.40
CA PHE A 87 2.15 -5.27 4.84
C PHE A 87 2.86 -4.00 4.39
N ARG A 88 2.48 -3.48 3.22
CA ARG A 88 2.94 -2.21 2.69
C ARG A 88 1.74 -1.38 2.29
N LEU A 89 1.61 -0.19 2.87
CA LEU A 89 0.66 0.80 2.40
C LEU A 89 1.36 1.77 1.46
N VAL A 90 0.80 1.96 0.27
CA VAL A 90 1.27 2.90 -0.75
C VAL A 90 0.21 3.98 -0.91
N LEU A 91 0.57 5.21 -0.56
CA LEU A 91 -0.24 6.38 -0.80
C LEU A 91 0.20 7.03 -2.12
N LEU A 92 -0.73 7.11 -3.06
CA LEU A 92 -0.53 7.72 -4.37
C LEU A 92 -1.02 9.18 -4.32
N THR A 93 -0.15 10.13 -4.65
CA THR A 93 -0.49 11.55 -4.66
C THR A 93 0.27 12.34 -5.71
N LYS A 94 -0.35 13.37 -6.29
CA LYS A 94 0.32 14.37 -7.13
C LYS A 94 1.33 15.23 -6.36
N ARG A 95 1.24 15.31 -5.02
CA ARG A 95 2.01 16.24 -4.16
C ARG A 95 2.68 15.54 -2.95
N PRO A 96 3.65 14.63 -3.17
CA PRO A 96 4.21 13.80 -2.10
C PRO A 96 4.94 14.60 -1.00
N GLY A 97 5.61 15.72 -1.32
CA GLY A 97 6.47 16.41 -0.34
C GLY A 97 5.77 16.91 0.92
N ARG A 98 4.63 17.59 0.79
CA ARG A 98 3.88 18.11 1.95
C ARG A 98 3.13 17.00 2.68
N LEU A 99 2.59 16.05 1.93
CA LEU A 99 1.72 15.00 2.43
C LEU A 99 2.50 13.88 3.13
N ALA A 100 3.73 13.61 2.70
CA ALA A 100 4.57 12.57 3.28
C ALA A 100 4.84 12.82 4.77
N LYS A 101 5.19 14.05 5.16
CA LYS A 101 5.50 14.35 6.56
C LYS A 101 4.31 14.04 7.48
N GLU A 102 3.12 14.56 7.13
CA GLU A 102 1.90 14.31 7.91
C GLU A 102 1.52 12.83 7.90
N ALA A 103 1.65 12.14 6.76
CA ALA A 103 1.38 10.71 6.67
C ALA A 103 2.30 9.89 7.59
N PHE A 104 3.60 10.16 7.60
CA PHE A 104 4.55 9.46 8.47
C PHE A 104 4.29 9.75 9.96
N GLU A 105 4.02 11.01 10.33
CA GLU A 105 3.66 11.36 11.72
C GLU A 105 2.41 10.61 12.21
N VAL A 106 1.38 10.52 11.36
CA VAL A 106 0.18 9.74 11.67
C VAL A 106 0.53 8.26 11.79
N PHE A 107 1.27 7.71 10.83
CA PHE A 107 1.65 6.29 10.80
C PHE A 107 2.45 5.87 12.04
N ASP A 108 3.44 6.66 12.42
CA ASP A 108 4.28 6.41 13.60
C ASP A 108 3.45 6.46 14.89
N SER A 109 2.46 7.37 14.95
CA SER A 109 1.56 7.47 16.11
C SER A 109 0.63 6.25 16.30
N LEU A 110 0.47 5.40 15.28
CA LEU A 110 -0.33 4.19 15.36
C LEU A 110 0.39 3.03 16.07
N GLY A 111 1.71 3.13 16.29
CA GLY A 111 2.48 2.11 17.01
C GLY A 111 2.50 0.75 16.30
N VAL A 112 2.57 0.75 14.97
CA VAL A 112 2.57 -0.48 14.16
C VAL A 112 3.89 -1.25 14.31
N ASP A 113 3.85 -2.55 14.05
CA ASP A 113 5.06 -3.39 14.06
C ASP A 113 5.99 -3.13 12.87
N GLU A 114 7.21 -3.66 12.95
CA GLU A 114 8.24 -3.55 11.91
C GLU A 114 7.86 -4.21 10.56
N LYS A 115 6.77 -4.98 10.52
CA LYS A 115 6.31 -5.70 9.32
C LYS A 115 5.33 -4.88 8.49
N ALA A 116 4.80 -3.78 9.02
CA ALA A 116 3.95 -2.82 8.31
C ALA A 116 4.76 -1.56 7.96
N HIS A 117 4.91 -1.22 6.67
CA HIS A 117 5.58 0.03 6.26
C HIS A 117 4.68 0.90 5.40
N LEU A 118 4.93 2.20 5.43
CA LEU A 118 4.26 3.22 4.63
C LEU A 118 5.18 3.74 3.52
N HIS A 119 4.64 3.90 2.32
CA HIS A 119 5.28 4.59 1.20
C HIS A 119 4.36 5.69 0.68
N VAL A 120 4.93 6.86 0.41
CA VAL A 120 4.22 7.97 -0.25
C VAL A 120 4.88 8.22 -1.59
N ILE A 121 4.16 7.96 -2.67
CA ILE A 121 4.71 7.92 -4.03
C ILE A 121 3.95 8.91 -4.90
N ARG A 122 4.69 9.57 -5.80
CA ARG A 122 4.08 10.45 -6.78
C ARG A 122 3.19 9.65 -7.74
N ARG A 123 1.89 9.97 -7.79
CA ARG A 123 1.00 9.49 -8.84
C ARG A 123 1.41 10.17 -10.16
N LEU A 124 1.78 9.38 -11.15
CA LEU A 124 1.94 9.90 -12.51
C LEU A 124 0.56 10.28 -13.05
N PRO A 125 0.44 11.39 -13.82
CA PRO A 125 -0.82 11.70 -14.48
C PRO A 125 -1.25 10.52 -15.35
N ASP A 126 -2.55 10.24 -15.39
CA ASP A 126 -3.10 9.30 -16.37
C ASP A 126 -2.72 9.86 -17.76
N MET A 127 -1.92 9.10 -18.52
CA MET A 127 -1.49 9.46 -19.88
C MET A 127 -2.60 9.17 -20.89
#